data_AF-P74951-F1
#
_entry.id   AF-P74951-F1
#
_cell.length_a   1.000
_cell.length_b   1.000
_cell.length_c   1.000
_cell.angle_alpha   90.00
_cell.angle_beta   90.00
_cell.angle_gamma   90.00
#
_symmetry.space_group_name_H-M   'P 1'
#
loop_
_entity.id
_entity.type
_entity.pdbx_description
1 polymer ?
#
loop_
_entity_poly.entity_id
_entity_poly.type
_entity_poly.pdbx_seq_one_letter_code
_entity_poly.pdbx_strand_id
1 'polypeptide(L)'
;MSPERFRHLSQLIQFATKTADWHALKRHDLQLRELLISHKPFLKDPKLAPEIQRAKSVHADAFAALEKATGELKKEMNMANDQQERAMAYQLAMTMEMTQ
;
A
#
# COMPACT_ATOMS: atom_id res chain seq x y z
N MET A 1 -14.31 -20.79 15.73
CA MET A 1 -13.23 -20.17 14.94
C MET A 1 -12.21 -19.57 15.90
N SER A 2 -10.89 -19.72 15.65
CA SER A 2 -9.87 -19.31 16.61
C SER A 2 -9.42 -17.86 16.42
N PRO A 3 -9.14 -17.11 17.51
CA PRO A 3 -8.56 -15.76 17.45
C PRO A 3 -7.23 -15.68 16.68
N GLU A 4 -6.54 -16.83 16.57
CA GLU A 4 -5.24 -16.96 15.92
C GLU A 4 -5.28 -16.60 14.44
N ARG A 5 -6.41 -16.84 13.74
CA ARG A 5 -6.54 -16.46 12.33
C ARG A 5 -6.49 -14.95 12.11
N PHE A 6 -7.16 -14.17 12.97
CA PHE A 6 -7.08 -12.71 12.94
C PHE A 6 -5.67 -12.22 13.26
N ARG A 7 -5.02 -12.84 14.25
CA ARG A 7 -3.65 -12.52 14.63
C ARG A 7 -2.65 -12.80 13.51
N HIS A 8 -2.77 -13.97 12.87
CA HIS A 8 -1.91 -14.36 11.77
C HIS A 8 -2.07 -13.46 10.55
N LEU A 9 -3.30 -13.16 10.14
CA LEU A 9 -3.57 -12.22 9.06
C LEU A 9 -3.03 -10.81 9.37
N SER A 10 -3.17 -10.35 10.61
CA SER A 10 -2.60 -9.07 11.04
C SER A 10 -1.07 -9.05 10.89
N GLN A 11 -0.39 -10.13 11.25
CA GLN A 11 1.07 -10.23 11.08
C GLN A 11 1.48 -10.25 9.61
N LEU A 12 0.74 -10.97 8.76
CA LEU A 12 0.99 -11.03 7.32
C LEU A 12 0.78 -9.66 6.64
N ILE A 13 -0.29 -8.96 6.99
CA ILE A 13 -0.55 -7.59 6.52
C ILE A 13 0.61 -6.68 6.94
N GLN A 14 0.98 -6.70 8.23
CA GLN A 14 2.06 -5.88 8.74
C GLN A 14 3.42 -6.19 8.06
N PHE A 15 3.70 -7.46 7.79
CA PHE A 15 4.91 -7.86 7.07
C PHE A 15 4.90 -7.36 5.63
N ALA A 16 3.82 -7.60 4.89
CA ALA A 16 3.66 -7.14 3.51
C ALA A 16 3.77 -5.61 3.39
N THR A 17 3.21 -4.87 4.34
CA THR A 17 3.38 -3.41 4.43
C THR A 17 4.84 -3.01 4.63
N LYS A 18 5.56 -3.67 5.56
CA LYS A 18 6.97 -3.36 5.83
C LYS A 18 7.89 -3.66 4.66
N THR A 19 7.59 -4.71 3.89
CA THR A 19 8.38 -5.08 2.71
C THR A 19 7.88 -4.41 1.42
N ALA A 20 6.90 -3.52 1.51
CA ALA A 20 6.24 -2.89 0.36
C ALA A 20 5.71 -3.90 -0.68
N ASP A 21 5.34 -5.12 -0.25
CA ASP A 21 4.71 -6.11 -1.13
C ASP A 21 3.21 -5.84 -1.21
N TRP A 22 2.85 -4.86 -2.04
CA TRP A 22 1.47 -4.40 -2.21
C TRP A 22 0.55 -5.49 -2.78
N HIS A 23 1.11 -6.44 -3.52
CA HIS A 23 0.32 -7.54 -4.06
C HIS A 23 -0.04 -8.55 -2.95
N ALA A 24 0.92 -8.90 -2.08
CA ALA A 24 0.63 -9.69 -0.89
C ALA A 24 -0.33 -8.96 0.06
N LEU A 25 -0.14 -7.65 0.29
CA LEU A 25 -1.03 -6.83 1.11
C LEU A 25 -2.49 -6.97 0.64
N LYS A 26 -2.75 -6.78 -0.66
CA LYS A 26 -4.09 -6.94 -1.24
C LYS A 26 -4.70 -8.32 -0.99
N ARG A 27 -3.91 -9.39 -1.14
CA ARG A 27 -4.40 -10.76 -0.91
C ARG A 27 -4.80 -10.96 0.55
N HIS A 28 -3.99 -10.51 1.49
CA HIS A 28 -4.25 -10.67 2.92
C HIS A 28 -5.43 -9.82 3.39
N ASP A 29 -5.60 -8.61 2.85
CA ASP A 29 -6.77 -7.76 3.11
C ASP A 29 -8.07 -8.40 2.60
N LEU A 30 -8.05 -9.02 1.43
CA LEU A 30 -9.22 -9.75 0.91
C LEU A 30 -9.59 -10.92 1.83
N GLN A 31 -8.61 -11.70 2.28
CA GLN A 31 -8.83 -12.79 3.23
C GLN A 31 -9.38 -12.28 4.57
N LEU A 32 -8.88 -11.16 5.09
CA LEU A 32 -9.40 -10.53 6.30
C LEU A 32 -10.85 -10.07 6.10
N ARG A 33 -11.18 -9.50 4.94
CA ARG A 33 -12.54 -9.06 4.62
C ARG A 33 -13.51 -10.23 4.52
N GLU A 34 -13.13 -11.31 3.85
CA GLU A 34 -13.92 -12.54 3.78
C GLU A 34 -14.16 -13.14 5.17
N LEU A 35 -13.12 -13.14 6.02
CA LEU A 35 -13.20 -13.59 7.40
C LEU A 35 -14.20 -12.76 8.20
N LEU A 36 -14.16 -11.43 8.07
CA LEU A 36 -15.09 -10.52 8.75
C LEU A 36 -16.55 -10.67 8.26
N ILE A 37 -16.74 -10.89 6.95
CA ILE A 37 -18.08 -11.06 6.35
C ILE A 37 -18.70 -12.38 6.81
N SER A 38 -17.95 -13.48 6.69
CA SER A 38 -18.41 -14.81 7.06
C SER A 38 -18.71 -14.96 8.55
N HIS A 39 -18.08 -14.12 9.40
CA HIS A 39 -18.18 -14.22 10.86
C HIS A 39 -18.91 -13.04 11.52
N LYS A 40 -19.77 -12.33 10.77
CA LYS A 40 -20.63 -11.25 11.30
C LYS A 40 -21.30 -11.56 12.66
N PRO A 41 -21.83 -12.78 12.92
CA PRO A 41 -22.46 -13.11 14.20
C PRO A 41 -21.50 -13.10 15.40
N PHE A 42 -20.21 -13.37 15.18
CA PHE A 42 -19.18 -13.51 16.21
C PHE A 42 -18.35 -12.23 16.40
N LEU A 43 -18.62 -11.16 15.64
CA LEU A 43 -17.94 -9.88 15.80
C LEU A 43 -18.18 -9.23 17.17
N LYS A 44 -19.23 -9.66 17.89
CA LYS A 44 -19.54 -9.21 19.26
C LYS A 44 -19.01 -10.16 20.33
N ASP A 45 -18.29 -11.23 19.95
CA ASP A 45 -17.67 -12.12 20.93
C ASP A 45 -16.54 -11.36 21.66
N PRO A 46 -16.63 -11.21 23.00
CA PRO A 46 -15.62 -10.51 23.79
C PRO A 46 -14.21 -11.06 23.61
N LYS A 47 -14.06 -12.34 23.27
CA LYS A 47 -12.77 -13.00 23.06
C LYS A 47 -12.13 -12.66 21.71
N LEU A 48 -12.95 -12.33 20.71
CA LEU A 48 -12.50 -12.00 19.36
C LEU A 48 -12.42 -10.49 19.12
N ALA A 49 -13.19 -9.69 19.86
CA ALA A 49 -13.21 -8.23 19.79
C ALA A 49 -11.81 -7.58 19.76
N PRO A 50 -10.86 -7.90 20.67
CA PRO A 50 -9.55 -7.25 20.67
C PRO A 50 -8.71 -7.60 19.43
N GLU A 51 -8.77 -8.86 18.96
CA GLU A 51 -8.02 -9.28 17.76
C GLU A 51 -8.62 -8.70 16.49
N ILE A 52 -9.95 -8.55 16.42
CA ILE A 52 -10.63 -7.87 15.31
C ILE A 52 -10.27 -6.38 15.29
N GLN A 53 -10.27 -5.72 16.45
CA GLN A 53 -9.88 -4.31 16.55
C GLN A 53 -8.43 -4.11 16.14
N ARG A 54 -7.53 -5.02 16.57
CA ARG A 54 -6.14 -5.03 16.14
C ARG A 54 -6.00 -5.18 14.62
N ALA A 55 -6.70 -6.14 14.02
CA ALA A 55 -6.65 -6.36 12.58
C ALA A 55 -7.12 -5.12 11.79
N LYS A 56 -8.15 -4.42 12.28
CA LYS A 56 -8.61 -3.15 11.69
C LYS A 56 -7.56 -2.04 11.80
N SER A 57 -6.91 -1.91 12.95
CA SER A 57 -5.84 -0.93 13.15
C SER A 57 -4.68 -1.19 12.19
N VAL A 58 -4.24 -2.44 12.09
CA VAL A 58 -3.14 -2.84 11.20
C VAL A 58 -3.50 -2.59 9.74
N HIS A 59 -4.75 -2.84 9.34
CA HIS A 59 -5.22 -2.49 8.00
C HIS A 59 -5.19 -0.97 7.74
N ALA A 60 -5.61 -0.15 8.72
CA ALA A 60 -5.57 1.31 8.58
C ALA A 60 -4.12 1.82 8.43
N ASP A 61 -3.20 1.29 9.23
CA ASP A 61 -1.78 1.62 9.15
C ASP A 61 -1.19 1.21 7.79
N ALA A 62 -1.54 0.02 7.30
CA ALA A 62 -1.14 -0.47 5.99
C ALA A 62 -1.66 0.41 4.84
N PHE A 63 -2.89 0.88 4.94
CA PHE A 63 -3.48 1.80 3.98
C PHE A 63 -2.76 3.15 3.95
N ALA A 64 -2.48 3.73 5.12
CA ALA A 64 -1.72 4.99 5.23
C ALA A 64 -0.30 4.84 4.65
N ALA A 65 0.36 3.71 4.89
CA ALA A 65 1.67 3.42 4.31
C ALA A 65 1.61 3.31 2.78
N LEU A 66 0.58 2.66 2.23
CA LEU A 66 0.36 2.55 0.78
C LEU A 66 0.09 3.93 0.16
N GLU A 67 -0.73 4.77 0.80
CA GLU A 67 -1.01 6.13 0.34
C GLU A 67 0.27 6.98 0.27
N LYS A 68 1.09 6.91 1.33
CA LYS A 68 2.39 7.58 1.35
C LYS A 68 3.30 7.09 0.23
N ALA A 69 3.45 5.78 0.07
CA ALA A 69 4.29 5.19 -0.97
C ALA A 69 3.82 5.59 -2.38
N THR A 70 2.51 5.64 -2.60
CA THR A 70 1.92 6.09 -3.88
C THR A 70 2.22 7.57 -4.13
N GLY A 71 2.13 8.41 -3.09
CA GLY A 71 2.49 9.83 -3.17
C GLY A 71 3.96 10.05 -3.51
N GLU A 72 4.86 9.27 -2.92
CA GLU A 72 6.31 9.31 -3.22
C GLU A 72 6.59 8.90 -4.67
N LEU A 73 6.01 7.79 -5.14
CA LEU A 73 6.09 7.35 -6.53
C LEU A 73 5.61 8.40 -7.52
N LYS A 74 4.49 9.09 -7.22
CA LYS A 74 3.98 10.17 -8.06
C LYS A 74 4.96 11.35 -8.13
N LYS A 75 5.59 11.69 -7.02
CA LYS A 75 6.60 12.75 -6.97
C LYS A 75 7.83 12.39 -7.81
N GLU A 76 8.32 11.15 -7.69
CA GLU A 76 9.45 10.66 -8.49
C GLU A 76 9.15 10.69 -9.99
N MET A 77 7.95 10.27 -10.40
CA MET A 77 7.52 10.31 -11.79
C MET A 77 7.51 11.74 -12.35
N ASN A 78 7.01 12.70 -11.57
CA ASN A 78 7.01 14.11 -11.98
C ASN A 78 8.44 14.65 -12.14
N MET A 79 9.34 14.33 -11.20
CA MET A 79 10.74 14.74 -11.29
C MET A 79 11.44 14.15 -12.52
N ALA A 80 11.17 12.88 -12.84
CA ALA A 80 11.70 12.24 -14.04
C ALA A 80 11.19 12.92 -15.32
N ASN A 81 9.91 13.29 -15.36
CA ASN A 81 9.33 14.04 -16.48
C ASN A 81 9.99 15.42 -16.65
N ASP A 82 10.12 16.19 -15.56
CA ASP A 82 10.79 17.50 -15.59
C ASP A 82 12.24 17.39 -16.09
N GLN A 83 12.95 16.33 -15.69
CA GLN A 83 14.31 16.08 -16.13
C GLN A 83 14.37 15.73 -17.63
N GLN A 84 13.41 14.94 -18.12
CA GLN A 84 13.29 14.61 -19.53
C GLN A 84 13.00 15.86 -20.37
N GLU A 85 12.07 16.72 -19.94
CA GLU A 85 11.74 17.98 -20.61
C GLU A 85 12.97 18.89 -20.74
N ARG A 86 13.75 19.03 -19.65
CA ARG A 86 15.01 19.79 -19.67
C ARG A 86 16.02 19.20 -20.64
N ALA A 87 16.20 17.89 -20.64
CA ALA A 87 17.13 17.23 -21.56
C ALA A 87 16.75 17.46 -23.02
N MET A 88 15.46 17.36 -23.36
CA MET A 88 14.96 17.65 -24.71
C MET A 88 15.17 19.11 -25.11
N ALA A 89 14.93 20.06 -24.20
CA ALA A 89 15.18 21.47 -24.44
C ALA A 89 16.66 21.76 -24.74
N TYR A 90 17.58 21.15 -23.98
CA TYR A 90 19.02 21.26 -24.24
C TYR A 90 19.41 20.66 -25.59
N GLN A 91 18.90 19.46 -25.93
CA GLN A 91 19.16 18.85 -27.24
C GLN A 91 18.68 19.74 -28.39
N LEU A 92 17.49 20.34 -28.26
CA LEU A 92 16.95 21.24 -29.28
C LEU A 92 17.81 22.50 -29.42
N ALA A 93 18.17 23.14 -28.31
CA ALA A 93 19.01 24.33 -28.32
C ALA A 93 20.38 24.07 -29.00
N MET A 94 21.06 22.99 -28.61
CA MET A 94 22.31 22.58 -29.25
C MET A 94 22.16 22.30 -30.75
N THR A 95 21.06 21.67 -31.16
CA THR A 95 20.80 21.38 -32.58
C THR A 95 20.62 22.68 -33.36
N MET A 96 19.91 23.67 -32.79
CA MET A 96 19.73 24.98 -33.42
C MET A 96 21.06 25.74 -33.55
N GLU A 97 21.91 25.72 -32.52
CA GLU A 97 23.24 26.34 -32.54
C GLU A 97 24.18 25.72 -33.60
N MET A 98 24.06 24.42 -33.88
CA MET A 98 24.86 23.73 -34.91
C MET A 98 24.36 23.92 -36.35
N THR A 99 23.17 24.48 -36.54
CA THR A 99 22.55 24.71 -37.86
C THR A 99 22.57 26.16 -38.33
N GLN A 100 23.14 27.08 -37.53
CA GLN A 100 23.40 28.48 -37.89
C GLN A 100 24.83 28.66 -38.40
#